data_AF-A0A6I8UG02-F1
#
_entry.id   AF-A0A6I8UG02-F1
#
_cell.length_a   1.000
_cell.length_b   1.000
_cell.length_c   1.000
_cell.angle_alpha   90.00
_cell.angle_beta   90.00
_cell.angle_gamma   90.00
#
_symmetry.space_group_name_H-M   'P 1'
#
loop_
_entity.id
_entity.type
_entity.pdbx_description
1 polymer ?
#
loop_
_entity_poly.entity_id
_entity_poly.type
_entity_poly.pdbx_seq_one_letter_code
_entity_poly.pdbx_strand_id
1 'polypeptide(L)'
;MYKSTWTYIYLVNSLWTNRMDRSLVILCLFLCFDSLTGYDEMENIVPERCLYLKSHEEILQRKCSGHYPLVAVTKFRDTFIEAGEPFALYMTDSLDYVLVLMKESPLQSCERMRFVDVKSFNCLDQGDTVNDTMILEKAAMYCFPFHIQLPDDLMEMCLMENEMSSDPLADVLKTKRGVIHYSLGRGGAERLGFGFGIGIGVWLRLLALPLSISMALLAMQRL
;
A
#
# COMPACT_ATOMS: atom_id res chain seq x y z
N MET A 1 14.00 6.54 -11.51
CA MET A 1 14.94 7.68 -11.68
C MET A 1 14.26 8.92 -11.09
N TYR A 2 14.60 9.27 -9.85
CA TYR A 2 13.96 10.35 -9.07
C TYR A 2 14.48 11.71 -9.54
N LYS A 3 13.68 12.44 -10.34
CA LYS A 3 13.93 13.84 -10.70
C LYS A 3 12.61 14.61 -10.77
N SER A 4 11.95 14.84 -9.63
CA SER A 4 10.85 15.84 -9.60
C SER A 4 10.51 16.40 -8.22
N THR A 5 11.38 16.29 -7.21
CA THR A 5 11.08 16.86 -5.88
C THR A 5 11.75 18.21 -5.64
N TRP A 6 12.85 18.52 -6.32
CA TRP A 6 13.59 19.75 -6.07
C TRP A 6 13.09 20.97 -6.83
N THR A 7 12.39 20.78 -7.97
CA THR A 7 11.89 21.90 -8.79
C THR A 7 10.67 22.60 -8.18
N TYR A 8 9.89 21.88 -7.36
CA TYR A 8 8.63 22.38 -6.78
C TYR A 8 8.83 23.38 -5.64
N ILE A 9 9.90 23.24 -4.85
CA ILE A 9 10.17 24.13 -3.71
C ILE A 9 10.60 25.54 -4.18
N TYR A 10 11.25 25.64 -5.33
CA TYR A 10 11.72 26.93 -5.86
C TYR A 10 10.60 27.81 -6.43
N LEU A 11 9.54 27.22 -6.99
CA LEU A 11 8.42 28.00 -7.53
C LEU A 11 7.61 28.67 -6.42
N VAL A 12 7.36 27.97 -5.31
CA VAL A 12 6.61 28.52 -4.17
C VAL A 12 7.38 29.64 -3.46
N ASN A 13 8.71 29.51 -3.36
CA ASN A 13 9.53 30.53 -2.69
C ASN A 13 9.74 31.80 -3.53
N SER A 14 9.71 31.75 -4.88
CA SER A 14 9.85 32.98 -5.69
C SER A 14 8.54 33.78 -5.83
N LEU A 15 7.40 33.16 -5.52
CA LEU A 15 6.08 33.81 -5.59
C LEU A 15 5.72 34.61 -4.33
N TRP A 16 6.53 34.54 -3.27
CA TRP A 16 6.34 35.35 -2.06
C TRP A 16 6.83 36.80 -2.19
N THR A 17 7.61 37.13 -3.22
CA THR A 17 8.23 38.46 -3.34
C THR A 17 7.50 39.42 -4.27
N ASN A 18 6.43 39.00 -4.95
CA ASN A 18 5.67 39.89 -5.82
C ASN A 18 4.19 39.88 -5.45
N ARG A 19 3.68 41.09 -5.23
CA ARG A 19 2.29 41.47 -4.96
C ARG A 19 1.36 41.00 -6.10
N MET A 20 1.09 39.70 -6.16
CA MET A 20 0.11 39.10 -7.06
C MET A 20 -1.25 39.02 -6.38
N ASP A 21 -2.26 39.30 -7.20
CA ASP A 21 -3.66 39.38 -6.84
C ASP A 21 -4.18 38.06 -6.24
N ARG A 22 -4.91 38.14 -5.12
CA ARG A 22 -5.43 36.96 -4.38
C ARG A 22 -6.24 36.00 -5.27
N SER A 23 -6.82 36.51 -6.36
CA SER A 23 -7.59 35.76 -7.36
C SER A 23 -6.75 34.74 -8.13
N LEU A 24 -5.46 35.01 -8.38
CA LEU A 24 -4.55 34.11 -9.12
C LEU A 24 -4.11 32.91 -8.26
N VAL A 25 -3.95 33.11 -6.95
CA VAL A 25 -3.58 32.04 -6.01
C VAL A 25 -4.71 31.01 -5.88
N ILE A 26 -5.96 31.46 -5.88
CA ILE A 26 -7.13 30.58 -5.82
C ILE A 26 -7.27 29.80 -7.13
N LEU A 27 -7.05 30.44 -8.29
CA LEU A 27 -7.08 29.75 -9.58
C LEU A 27 -5.99 28.67 -9.69
N CYS A 28 -4.77 28.94 -9.19
CA CYS A 28 -3.71 27.93 -9.11
C CYS A 28 -4.06 26.78 -8.16
N LEU A 29 -4.70 27.05 -7.02
CA LEU A 29 -5.15 25.99 -6.10
C LEU A 29 -6.24 25.11 -6.74
N PHE A 30 -7.18 25.70 -7.49
CA PHE A 30 -8.21 24.95 -8.22
C PHE A 30 -7.63 24.13 -9.39
N LEU A 31 -6.72 24.71 -10.19
CA LEU A 31 -6.08 24.00 -11.31
C LEU A 31 -5.08 22.92 -10.84
N CYS A 32 -4.50 23.06 -9.64
CA CYS A 32 -3.72 21.99 -9.01
C CYS A 32 -4.60 20.89 -8.42
N PHE A 33 -5.84 21.20 -8.01
CA PHE A 33 -6.77 20.20 -7.47
C PHE A 33 -7.22 19.21 -8.55
N ASP A 34 -7.42 19.67 -9.78
CA ASP A 34 -7.79 18.81 -10.91
C ASP A 34 -6.64 17.92 -11.42
N SER A 35 -5.39 18.20 -11.03
CA SER A 35 -4.25 17.34 -11.38
C SER A 35 -4.06 16.17 -10.40
N LEU A 36 -4.82 16.10 -9.30
CA LEU A 36 -4.70 15.05 -8.29
C LEU A 36 -5.56 13.82 -8.55
N THR A 37 -6.44 13.84 -9.56
CA THR A 37 -7.30 12.72 -9.93
C THR A 37 -6.83 12.02 -11.21
N GLY A 38 -5.51 12.00 -11.45
CA GLY A 38 -4.90 10.97 -12.26
C GLY A 38 -4.84 9.67 -11.45
N TYR A 39 -5.96 8.95 -11.31
CA TYR A 39 -5.91 7.56 -10.86
C TYR A 39 -5.20 6.79 -11.98
N ASP A 40 -3.91 6.59 -11.78
CA ASP A 40 -3.09 5.71 -12.61
C ASP A 40 -3.77 4.34 -12.56
N GLU A 41 -4.36 3.96 -13.68
CA GLU A 41 -4.85 2.61 -13.91
C GLU A 41 -3.59 1.75 -13.97
N MET A 42 -3.10 1.35 -12.79
CA MET A 42 -1.86 0.58 -12.66
C MET A 42 -2.06 -0.69 -13.49
N GLU A 43 -1.46 -0.70 -14.67
CA GLU A 43 -1.58 -1.80 -15.61
C GLU A 43 -1.16 -3.09 -14.88
N ASN A 44 -1.89 -4.19 -15.13
CA ASN A 44 -1.64 -5.50 -14.52
C ASN A 44 -0.38 -6.12 -15.13
N ILE A 45 0.78 -5.52 -14.87
CA ILE A 45 2.08 -5.91 -15.41
C ILE A 45 2.85 -6.65 -14.33
N VAL A 46 3.19 -7.91 -14.62
CA VAL A 46 4.11 -8.68 -13.79
C VAL A 46 5.50 -8.05 -13.81
N PRO A 47 6.08 -7.69 -12.64
CA PRO A 47 7.45 -7.19 -12.58
C PRO A 47 8.44 -8.19 -13.18
N GLU A 48 9.52 -7.72 -13.79
CA GLU A 48 10.54 -8.58 -14.44
C GLU A 48 11.06 -9.68 -13.50
N ARG A 49 11.27 -9.33 -12.22
CA ARG A 49 11.72 -10.26 -11.18
C ARG A 49 10.70 -11.35 -10.83
N CYS A 50 9.43 -11.17 -11.19
CA CYS A 50 8.33 -12.10 -10.94
C CYS A 50 8.00 -12.98 -12.16
N LEU A 51 8.65 -12.78 -13.31
CA LEU A 51 8.30 -13.50 -14.54
C LEU A 51 8.41 -15.03 -14.41
N TYR A 52 9.28 -15.52 -13.51
CA TYR A 52 9.38 -16.95 -13.24
C TYR A 52 8.08 -17.55 -12.70
N LEU A 53 7.21 -16.77 -12.05
CA LEU A 53 5.91 -17.25 -11.56
C LEU A 53 4.98 -17.66 -12.71
N LYS A 54 5.11 -17.04 -13.89
CA LYS A 54 4.32 -17.40 -15.09
C LYS A 54 4.82 -18.70 -15.74
N SER A 55 6.11 -19.02 -15.63
CA SER A 55 6.70 -20.16 -16.35
C SER A 55 6.56 -21.49 -15.62
N HIS A 56 6.31 -21.49 -14.31
CA HIS A 56 6.37 -22.71 -13.50
C HIS A 56 5.00 -23.36 -13.26
N GLU A 57 3.87 -22.67 -13.52
CA GLU A 57 2.49 -23.17 -13.36
C GLU A 57 2.19 -23.92 -12.03
N GLU A 58 3.00 -23.68 -11.00
CA GLU A 58 2.92 -24.40 -9.74
C GLU A 58 1.68 -24.03 -8.94
N ILE A 59 1.19 -25.02 -8.19
CA ILE A 59 0.09 -24.83 -7.25
C ILE A 59 0.67 -24.32 -5.94
N LEU A 60 0.16 -23.17 -5.50
CA LEU A 60 0.43 -22.58 -4.21
C LEU A 60 -0.56 -23.13 -3.20
N GLN A 61 -0.06 -23.77 -2.15
CA GLN A 61 -0.86 -24.28 -1.05
C GLN A 61 -0.69 -23.37 0.15
N ARG A 62 -1.81 -23.00 0.80
CA ARG A 62 -1.80 -22.24 2.04
C ARG A 62 -1.19 -23.11 3.14
N LYS A 63 -0.19 -22.57 3.83
CA LYS A 63 0.51 -23.28 4.91
C LYS A 63 0.14 -22.70 6.27
N CYS A 64 -0.06 -21.38 6.34
CA CYS A 64 -0.48 -20.71 7.57
C CYS A 64 -1.15 -19.37 7.25
N SER A 65 -2.05 -18.91 8.12
CA SER A 65 -2.65 -17.57 8.10
C SER A 65 -2.73 -17.01 9.53
N GLY A 66 -2.44 -15.73 9.69
CA GLY A 66 -2.41 -15.09 11.01
C GLY A 66 -2.41 -13.57 10.90
N HIS A 67 -2.05 -12.89 11.99
CA HIS A 67 -2.09 -11.42 12.06
C HIS A 67 -0.69 -10.81 12.15
N TYR A 68 -0.46 -9.75 11.38
CA TYR A 68 0.86 -9.16 11.22
C TYR A 68 1.37 -8.61 12.56
N PRO A 69 2.48 -9.12 13.11
CA PRO A 69 2.87 -8.82 14.47
C PRO A 69 3.56 -7.45 14.58
N LEU A 70 3.39 -6.78 15.72
CA LEU A 70 4.03 -5.49 16.00
C LEU A 70 5.57 -5.54 15.87
N VAL A 71 6.17 -6.68 16.23
CA VAL A 71 7.61 -6.91 16.10
C VAL A 71 8.04 -6.83 14.62
N ALA A 72 7.25 -7.37 13.69
CA ALA A 72 7.55 -7.29 12.26
C ALA A 72 7.44 -5.85 11.71
N VAL A 73 6.47 -5.05 12.20
CA VAL A 73 6.38 -3.61 11.86
C VAL A 73 7.67 -2.89 12.20
N THR A 74 8.20 -3.10 13.42
CA THR A 74 9.43 -2.43 13.86
C THR A 74 10.69 -2.94 13.16
N LYS A 75 10.78 -4.25 12.88
CA LYS A 75 11.93 -4.89 12.24
C LYS A 75 12.03 -4.55 10.75
N PHE A 76 10.93 -4.70 10.01
CA PHE A 76 10.94 -4.59 8.55
C PHE A 76 10.53 -3.20 8.04
N ARG A 77 9.90 -2.39 8.89
CA ARG A 77 9.44 -1.02 8.56
C ARG A 77 8.60 -0.98 7.29
N ASP A 78 7.80 -2.04 7.09
CA ASP A 78 6.85 -2.08 6.00
C ASP A 78 5.81 -0.99 6.23
N THR A 79 5.59 -0.19 5.19
CA THR A 79 4.63 0.90 5.26
C THR A 79 3.27 0.45 4.72
N PHE A 80 3.22 -0.65 3.96
CA PHE A 80 2.02 -1.12 3.27
C PHE A 80 1.15 -2.03 4.13
N ILE A 81 1.57 -2.41 5.33
CA ILE A 81 0.81 -3.22 6.28
C ILE A 81 1.00 -2.70 7.70
N GLU A 82 -0.06 -2.74 8.50
CA GLU A 82 -0.11 -2.33 9.88
C GLU A 82 -0.16 -3.54 10.82
N ALA A 83 0.18 -3.33 12.09
CA ALA A 83 0.08 -4.40 13.08
C ALA A 83 -1.38 -4.85 13.25
N GLY A 84 -1.60 -6.16 13.33
CA GLY A 84 -2.92 -6.75 13.46
C GLY A 84 -3.67 -6.96 12.15
N GLU A 85 -3.12 -6.54 11.00
CA GLU A 85 -3.74 -6.86 9.71
C GLU A 85 -3.46 -8.31 9.28
N PRO A 86 -4.38 -8.98 8.58
CA PRO A 86 -4.23 -10.38 8.23
C PRO A 86 -3.14 -10.58 7.16
N PHE A 87 -2.43 -11.69 7.28
CA PHE A 87 -1.56 -12.22 6.24
C PHE A 87 -1.76 -13.73 6.07
N ALA A 88 -1.30 -14.26 4.95
CA ALA A 88 -1.25 -15.71 4.72
C ALA A 88 0.03 -16.10 3.96
N LEU A 89 0.61 -17.25 4.32
CA LEU A 89 1.76 -17.84 3.63
C LEU A 89 1.33 -19.00 2.75
N TYR A 90 1.82 -18.98 1.52
CA TYR A 90 1.65 -20.02 0.53
C TYR A 90 3.01 -20.52 0.05
N MET A 91 3.11 -21.83 -0.18
CA MET A 91 4.32 -22.46 -0.72
C MET A 91 3.95 -23.42 -1.85
N THR A 92 4.90 -23.62 -2.76
CA THR A 92 4.83 -24.67 -3.77
C THR A 92 5.37 -25.98 -3.20
N ASP A 93 4.98 -27.12 -3.77
CA ASP A 93 5.51 -28.42 -3.34
C ASP A 93 7.01 -28.58 -3.62
N SER A 94 7.54 -27.85 -4.61
CA SER A 94 8.98 -27.80 -4.94
C SER A 94 9.80 -26.94 -3.97
N LEU A 95 9.13 -26.15 -3.12
CA LEU A 95 9.74 -25.16 -2.23
C LEU A 95 10.61 -24.14 -3.01
N ASP A 96 10.32 -23.87 -4.28
CA ASP A 96 11.13 -22.91 -5.04
C ASP A 96 10.92 -21.46 -4.56
N TYR A 97 9.69 -21.15 -4.13
CA TYR A 97 9.36 -19.85 -3.55
C TYR A 97 8.28 -19.93 -2.47
N VAL A 98 8.30 -18.94 -1.57
CA VAL A 98 7.22 -18.64 -0.63
C VAL A 98 6.53 -17.35 -1.04
N LEU A 99 5.21 -17.37 -1.04
CA LEU A 99 4.37 -16.19 -1.28
C LEU A 99 3.70 -15.78 0.04
N VAL A 100 3.89 -14.53 0.43
CA VAL A 100 3.17 -13.91 1.54
C VAL A 100 2.11 -12.97 0.97
N LEU A 101 0.85 -13.31 1.20
CA LEU A 101 -0.29 -12.44 0.94
C LEU A 101 -0.46 -11.51 2.15
N MET A 102 -0.28 -10.22 1.91
CA MET A 102 -0.41 -9.15 2.88
C MET A 102 -1.74 -8.43 2.67
N LYS A 103 -2.30 -7.89 3.75
CA LYS A 103 -3.63 -7.26 3.83
C LYS A 103 -4.77 -8.26 3.63
N GLU A 104 -5.96 -7.84 4.04
CA GLU A 104 -7.17 -8.62 3.80
C GLU A 104 -7.39 -8.79 2.29
N SER A 105 -7.57 -10.04 1.88
CA SER A 105 -7.74 -10.40 0.49
C SER A 105 -8.69 -11.58 0.34
N PRO A 106 -9.57 -11.59 -0.67
CA PRO A 106 -10.35 -12.78 -1.03
C PRO A 106 -9.46 -14.00 -1.30
N LEU A 107 -8.21 -13.79 -1.73
CA LEU A 107 -7.26 -14.88 -1.98
C LEU A 107 -6.93 -15.69 -0.72
N GLN A 108 -7.05 -15.09 0.47
CA GLN A 108 -6.75 -15.76 1.73
C GLN A 108 -7.77 -16.86 2.05
N SER A 109 -8.96 -16.87 1.44
CA SER A 109 -9.94 -17.95 1.64
C SER A 109 -9.58 -19.21 0.85
N CYS A 110 -8.75 -19.09 -0.20
CA CYS A 110 -8.33 -20.22 -1.03
C CYS A 110 -7.26 -21.06 -0.33
N GLU A 111 -7.48 -22.36 -0.22
CA GLU A 111 -6.48 -23.31 0.28
C GLU A 111 -5.42 -23.59 -0.79
N ARG A 112 -5.84 -23.73 -2.05
CA ARG A 112 -4.96 -23.97 -3.20
C ARG A 112 -5.23 -22.95 -4.29
N MET A 113 -4.18 -22.34 -4.82
CA MET A 113 -4.32 -21.39 -5.92
C MET A 113 -3.18 -21.47 -6.94
N ARG A 114 -3.43 -21.01 -8.15
CA ARG A 114 -2.43 -20.85 -9.21
C ARG A 114 -2.28 -19.38 -9.58
N PHE A 115 -1.04 -18.92 -9.68
CA PHE A 115 -0.74 -17.57 -10.14
C PHE A 115 -1.08 -17.41 -11.63
N VAL A 116 -1.77 -16.32 -11.98
CA VAL A 116 -2.04 -15.94 -13.38
C VAL A 116 -1.36 -14.61 -13.68
N ASP A 117 -1.63 -13.60 -12.86
CA ASP A 117 -1.03 -12.26 -12.94
C ASP A 117 -1.03 -11.57 -11.57
N VAL A 118 -0.48 -10.36 -11.47
CA VAL A 118 -0.37 -9.60 -10.20
C VAL A 118 -1.73 -9.41 -9.53
N LYS A 119 -2.78 -9.16 -10.32
CA LYS A 119 -4.16 -8.98 -9.84
C LYS A 119 -5.01 -10.25 -9.94
N SER A 120 -4.55 -11.33 -10.57
CA SER A 120 -5.41 -12.48 -10.88
C SER A 120 -4.80 -13.83 -10.49
N PHE A 121 -5.62 -14.64 -9.83
CA PHE A 121 -5.26 -15.98 -9.36
C PHE A 121 -6.43 -16.93 -9.63
N ASN A 122 -6.12 -18.19 -9.89
CA ASN A 122 -7.13 -19.24 -10.00
C ASN A 122 -7.21 -19.99 -8.67
N CYS A 123 -8.38 -20.02 -8.04
CA CYS A 123 -8.65 -20.80 -6.84
C CYS A 123 -9.02 -22.25 -7.24
N LEU A 124 -8.41 -23.25 -6.60
CA LEU A 124 -8.51 -24.67 -6.98
C LEU A 124 -9.25 -25.52 -5.94
N ASP A 125 -9.98 -24.90 -5.02
CA ASP A 125 -10.59 -25.59 -3.87
C ASP A 125 -11.81 -26.45 -4.24
N GLN A 126 -12.52 -26.11 -5.32
CA GLN A 126 -13.71 -26.84 -5.79
C GLN A 126 -13.40 -27.91 -6.85
N GLY A 127 -12.12 -28.28 -7.02
CA GLY A 127 -11.62 -29.23 -8.01
C GLY A 127 -11.11 -28.57 -9.29
N ASP A 128 -10.23 -29.26 -10.01
CA ASP A 128 -9.49 -28.71 -11.17
C ASP A 128 -10.37 -28.35 -12.39
N THR A 129 -11.67 -28.64 -12.34
CA THR A 129 -12.63 -28.40 -13.42
C THR A 129 -13.35 -27.05 -13.33
N VAL A 130 -13.38 -26.41 -12.15
CA VAL A 130 -13.99 -25.09 -11.93
C VAL A 130 -12.88 -24.10 -11.64
N ASN A 131 -12.33 -23.48 -12.68
CA ASN A 131 -11.35 -22.40 -12.55
C ASN A 131 -12.06 -21.12 -12.08
N ASP A 132 -12.25 -20.97 -10.77
CA ASP A 132 -12.73 -19.72 -10.22
C ASP A 132 -11.58 -18.70 -10.21
N THR A 133 -11.62 -17.77 -11.18
CA THR A 133 -10.59 -16.74 -11.34
C THR A 133 -10.91 -15.57 -10.42
N MET A 134 -10.13 -15.42 -9.36
CA MET A 134 -10.21 -14.28 -8.46
C MET A 134 -9.43 -13.11 -9.05
N ILE A 135 -10.11 -11.98 -9.25
CA ILE A 135 -9.52 -10.74 -9.76
C ILE A 135 -9.60 -9.66 -8.68
N LEU A 136 -8.45 -9.09 -8.34
CA LEU A 136 -8.32 -8.01 -7.38
C LEU A 136 -8.41 -6.65 -8.08
N GLU A 137 -9.07 -5.69 -7.44
CA GLU A 137 -9.19 -4.31 -7.94
C GLU A 137 -7.81 -3.63 -8.02
N LYS A 138 -7.04 -3.73 -6.92
CA LYS A 138 -5.69 -3.19 -6.79
C LYS A 138 -4.81 -4.17 -6.06
N ALA A 139 -3.63 -4.42 -6.62
CA ALA A 139 -2.62 -5.26 -6.02
C ALA A 139 -1.22 -4.77 -6.37
N ALA A 140 -0.25 -5.07 -5.50
CA ALA A 140 1.16 -4.86 -5.75
C ALA A 140 1.94 -6.13 -5.42
N MET A 141 2.90 -6.50 -6.26
CA MET A 141 3.71 -7.70 -6.05
C MET A 141 5.20 -7.35 -6.10
N TYR A 142 5.96 -7.91 -5.17
CA TYR A 142 7.40 -7.74 -5.07
C TYR A 142 8.07 -9.12 -4.96
N CYS A 143 8.88 -9.47 -5.96
CA CYS A 143 9.62 -10.72 -5.98
C CYS A 143 11.11 -10.50 -5.70
N PHE A 144 11.63 -11.34 -4.81
CA PHE A 144 13.02 -11.33 -4.39
C PHE A 144 13.71 -12.57 -4.99
N PRO A 145 14.81 -12.39 -5.74
CA PRO A 145 15.52 -13.51 -6.37
C PRO A 145 16.33 -14.36 -5.37
N PHE A 146 16.12 -14.14 -4.08
CA PHE A 146 16.77 -14.80 -2.95
C PHE A 146 15.77 -14.92 -1.80
N HIS A 147 16.08 -15.81 -0.86
CA HIS A 147 15.32 -16.03 0.36
C HIS A 147 15.39 -14.78 1.25
N ILE A 148 14.25 -14.37 1.80
CA ILE A 148 14.12 -13.21 2.69
C ILE A 148 13.57 -13.67 4.04
N GLN A 149 14.00 -13.02 5.11
CA GLN A 149 13.68 -13.43 6.49
C GLN A 149 12.22 -13.16 6.90
N LEU A 150 11.53 -12.24 6.21
CA LEU A 150 10.16 -11.85 6.57
C LEU A 150 9.19 -13.05 6.61
N PRO A 151 9.11 -13.91 5.57
CA PRO A 151 8.36 -15.16 5.63
C PRO A 151 8.69 -16.07 6.82
N ASP A 152 9.96 -16.17 7.24
CA ASP A 152 10.36 -17.03 8.36
C ASP A 152 9.74 -16.54 9.67
N ASP A 153 9.95 -15.25 9.97
CA ASP A 153 9.44 -14.61 11.17
C ASP A 153 7.90 -14.68 11.20
N LEU A 154 7.24 -14.47 10.05
CA LEU A 154 5.78 -14.54 9.95
C LEU A 154 5.27 -15.98 10.09
N MET A 155 5.98 -16.97 9.56
CA MET A 155 5.63 -18.38 9.76
C MET A 155 5.75 -18.76 11.23
N GLU A 156 6.86 -18.43 11.89
CA GLU A 156 7.05 -18.69 13.32
C GLU A 156 5.91 -18.11 14.16
N MET A 157 5.58 -16.83 13.94
CA MET A 157 4.50 -16.15 14.65
C MET A 157 3.13 -16.76 14.35
N CYS A 158 2.88 -17.14 13.10
CA CYS A 158 1.63 -17.77 12.69
C CYS A 158 1.44 -19.15 13.33
N LEU A 159 2.51 -19.95 13.43
CA LEU A 159 2.46 -21.27 14.07
C LEU A 159 2.22 -21.13 15.58
N MET A 160 2.81 -20.12 16.22
CA MET A 160 2.54 -19.79 17.62
C MET A 160 1.09 -19.36 17.85
N GLU A 161 0.56 -18.49 16.99
CA GLU A 161 -0.81 -17.98 17.07
C GLU A 161 -1.85 -19.10 16.92
N ASN A 162 -1.58 -20.07 16.04
CA ASN A 162 -2.49 -21.18 15.73
C ASN A 162 -2.20 -22.49 16.49
N GLU A 163 -1.25 -22.50 17.43
CA GLU A 163 -0.82 -23.70 18.18
C GLU A 163 -0.42 -24.90 17.27
N MET A 164 0.26 -24.63 16.15
CA MET A 164 0.63 -25.63 15.15
C MET A 164 2.04 -26.22 15.36
N SER A 165 2.33 -27.36 14.71
CA SER A 165 3.69 -27.94 14.73
C SER A 165 4.69 -27.07 13.99
N SER A 166 5.99 -27.23 14.28
CA SER A 166 7.07 -26.47 13.64
C SER A 166 7.47 -26.98 12.25
N ASP A 167 6.81 -28.01 11.72
CA ASP A 167 7.16 -28.61 10.42
C ASP A 167 7.10 -27.59 9.26
N PRO A 168 6.06 -26.72 9.15
CA PRO A 168 5.99 -25.73 8.08
C PRO A 168 7.14 -24.71 8.13
N LEU A 169 7.70 -24.42 9.30
CA LEU A 169 8.84 -23.51 9.44
C LEU A 169 10.09 -24.08 8.77
N ALA A 170 10.34 -25.39 8.92
CA ALA A 170 11.48 -26.04 8.28
C ALA A 170 11.38 -26.00 6.75
N ASP A 171 10.17 -25.97 6.19
CA ASP A 171 9.96 -25.87 4.76
C ASP A 171 10.11 -24.44 4.23
N VAL A 172 9.61 -23.43 4.96
CA VAL A 172 9.85 -22.01 4.61
C VAL A 172 11.35 -21.70 4.55
N LEU A 173 12.14 -22.19 5.52
CA LEU A 173 13.59 -22.00 5.57
C LEU A 173 14.35 -22.63 4.39
N LYS A 174 13.75 -23.61 3.69
CA LYS A 174 14.35 -24.23 2.50
C LYS A 174 13.99 -23.48 1.21
N THR A 175 13.05 -22.54 1.27
CA THR A 175 12.60 -21.82 0.08
C THR A 175 13.70 -20.94 -0.50
N LYS A 176 13.82 -20.90 -1.83
CA LYS A 176 14.90 -20.17 -2.48
C LYS A 176 14.60 -18.69 -2.71
N ARG A 177 13.32 -18.33 -2.80
CA ARG A 177 12.84 -17.00 -3.20
C ARG A 177 11.65 -16.58 -2.36
N GLY A 178 11.57 -15.30 -2.03
CA GLY A 178 10.39 -14.71 -1.40
C GLY A 178 9.58 -13.87 -2.38
N VAL A 179 8.26 -13.94 -2.25
CA VAL A 179 7.31 -13.09 -2.95
C VAL A 179 6.40 -12.45 -1.92
N ILE A 180 6.27 -11.13 -1.97
CA ILE A 180 5.33 -10.37 -1.15
C ILE A 180 4.27 -9.78 -2.06
N HIS A 181 3.01 -10.05 -1.77
CA HIS A 181 1.87 -9.57 -2.53
C HIS A 181 0.92 -8.82 -1.60
N TYR A 182 0.51 -7.62 -1.99
CA TYR A 182 -0.41 -6.78 -1.23
C TYR A 182 -1.72 -6.65 -1.98
N SER A 183 -2.83 -6.90 -1.28
CA SER A 183 -4.18 -6.53 -1.72
C SER A 183 -4.47 -5.10 -1.26
N LEU A 184 -4.63 -4.15 -2.20
CA LEU A 184 -4.75 -2.70 -1.92
C LEU A 184 -6.15 -2.14 -2.27
N GLY A 185 -7.13 -3.02 -2.52
CA GLY A 185 -8.53 -2.64 -2.80
C GLY A 185 -9.34 -2.42 -1.52
N ARG A 186 -10.66 -2.24 -1.64
CA ARG A 186 -11.62 -1.95 -0.55
C ARG A 186 -11.61 -2.84 0.71
N GLY A 187 -10.83 -3.92 0.73
CA GLY A 187 -10.56 -4.74 1.93
C GLY A 187 -9.18 -4.55 2.56
N GLY A 188 -8.17 -4.09 1.81
CA GLY A 188 -6.84 -3.84 2.37
C GLY A 188 -6.75 -2.40 2.84
N ALA A 189 -6.61 -2.17 4.15
CA ALA A 189 -6.74 -0.85 4.75
C ALA A 189 -6.00 0.23 3.94
N GLU A 190 -6.80 1.17 3.42
CA GLU A 190 -6.32 2.32 2.69
C GLU A 190 -5.38 3.10 3.61
N ARG A 191 -4.18 3.42 3.12
CA ARG A 191 -3.40 4.49 3.74
C ARG A 191 -4.19 5.78 3.61
N LEU A 192 -4.89 6.16 4.69
CA LEU A 192 -5.01 7.57 5.02
C LEU A 192 -3.58 8.07 5.28
N GLY A 193 -2.95 8.58 4.22
CA GLY A 193 -1.67 9.26 4.32
C GLY A 193 -1.72 10.26 5.46
N PHE A 194 -0.90 10.02 6.49
CA PHE A 194 -0.73 10.97 7.58
C PHE A 194 -0.13 12.25 7.02
N GLY A 195 -0.86 13.36 7.20
CA GLY A 195 -0.29 14.70 7.22
C GLY A 195 -0.93 15.71 6.27
N PHE A 196 -2.19 16.08 6.52
CA PHE A 196 -2.69 17.48 6.63
C PHE A 196 -4.22 17.47 6.84
N GLY A 197 -4.65 16.71 7.85
CA GLY A 197 -6.07 16.56 8.23
C GLY A 197 -6.39 17.20 9.58
N ILE A 198 -5.77 18.33 9.94
CA ILE A 198 -6.23 19.17 11.05
C ILE A 198 -6.03 20.64 10.66
N GLY A 199 -7.12 21.34 10.29
CA GLY A 199 -7.18 22.79 10.50
C GLY A 199 -7.49 23.74 9.34
N ILE A 200 -7.91 23.34 8.14
CA ILE A 200 -8.28 24.36 7.12
C ILE A 200 -9.59 25.10 7.48
N GLY A 201 -10.45 24.51 8.34
CA GLY A 201 -11.64 25.18 8.88
C GLY A 201 -11.38 26.20 10.00
N VAL A 202 -10.20 26.22 10.61
CA VAL A 202 -9.84 27.17 11.68
C VAL A 202 -8.94 28.29 11.17
N TRP A 203 -8.13 28.04 10.13
CA TRP A 203 -7.30 29.07 9.51
C TRP A 203 -8.07 30.04 8.60
N LEU A 204 -9.29 29.69 8.14
CA LEU A 204 -10.16 30.65 7.45
C LEU A 204 -10.85 31.67 8.39
N ARG A 205 -10.88 31.41 9.72
CA ARG A 205 -11.42 32.39 10.70
C ARG A 205 -10.37 33.33 11.28
N LEU A 206 -9.07 33.02 11.13
CA LEU A 206 -7.98 33.89 11.60
C LEU A 206 -7.52 34.92 10.55
N LEU A 207 -7.81 34.71 9.25
CA LEU A 207 -7.56 35.72 8.20
C LEU A 207 -8.70 36.73 8.00
N ALA A 208 -9.83 36.56 8.70
CA ALA A 208 -10.95 37.51 8.67
C ALA A 208 -10.87 38.60 9.76
N LEU A 209 -9.76 38.68 10.52
CA LEU A 209 -9.62 39.56 11.69
C LEU A 209 -8.58 40.71 11.61
N PRO A 210 -8.21 41.27 10.43
CA PRO A 210 -7.62 42.61 10.43
C PRO A 210 -8.38 43.66 9.59
N LEU A 211 -9.65 43.44 9.22
CA LEU A 211 -10.42 44.47 8.49
C LEU A 211 -11.44 45.25 9.32
N SER A 212 -11.75 44.84 10.56
CA SER A 212 -12.66 45.61 11.43
C SER A 212 -11.96 46.63 12.32
N ILE A 213 -10.66 46.51 12.58
CA ILE A 213 -9.92 47.46 13.43
C ILE A 213 -9.48 48.70 12.63
N SER A 214 -9.29 48.57 11.30
CA SER A 214 -8.86 49.71 10.48
C SER A 214 -9.98 50.72 10.15
N MET A 215 -11.26 50.35 10.31
CA MET A 215 -12.38 51.27 10.14
C MET A 215 -12.69 52.09 11.41
N ALA A 216 -12.27 51.62 12.59
CA ALA A 216 -12.48 52.36 13.84
C ALA A 216 -11.47 53.51 14.02
N LEU A 217 -10.25 53.38 13.49
CA LEU A 217 -9.22 54.42 13.59
C LEU A 217 -9.36 55.57 12.57
N LEU A 218 -10.08 55.36 11.46
CA LEU A 218 -10.37 56.43 10.50
C LEU A 218 -11.60 57.27 10.88
N ALA A 219 -12.44 56.79 11.80
CA ALA A 219 -13.62 57.52 12.28
C ALA A 219 -13.31 58.51 13.43
N MET A 220 -12.14 58.42 14.09
CA MET A 220 -11.74 59.34 15.17
C MET A 220 -10.82 60.50 14.74
N GLN A 221 -10.47 60.61 13.45
CA GLN A 221 -9.72 61.77 12.91
C GLN A 221 -10.59 62.74 12.10
N ARG A 222 -11.91 62.55 12.10
CA ARG A 222 -12.88 63.53 11.59
C ARG A 222 -14.09 63.60 12.53
N LEU A 223 -13.89 64.17 13.70
CA LEU A 223 -14.84 64.99 14.48
C LEU A 223 -14.15 65.51 15.74
#